data_AF-A0A836KDH1-F1
#
_entry.id   AF-A0A836KDH1-F1
#
_cell.length_a   1.000
_cell.length_b   1.000
_cell.length_c   1.000
_cell.angle_alpha   90.00
_cell.angle_beta   90.00
_cell.angle_gamma   90.00
#
_symmetry.space_group_name_H-M   'P 1'
#
loop_
_entity.id
_entity.type
_entity.pdbx_description
1 polymer ?
#
loop_
_entity_poly.entity_id
_entity_poly.type
_entity_poly.pdbx_seq_one_letter_code
_entity_poly.pdbx_strand_id
1 'polypeptide(L)'
;MSESMVRRWVREFKAGRHSFEDESGRGRPSLITDELTTKIEKAIRNDRLLTLDELHNLFPEISRSLIHEIVSEKLEFRKVCARWIPRELTPLHKATRPPYSPDLAPSDYHLFTKLKESLAGKRFQSDEEVQTAVTNWTKELAGSFYAEGISKLVSRYTKCIEIDGNYVEKD
;
A
#
# COMPACT_ATOMS: atom_id res chain seq x y z
N MET A 1 43.72 -23.06 -13.73
CA MET A 1 42.93 -24.27 -13.39
C MET A 1 43.88 -25.37 -12.97
N SER A 2 43.65 -26.05 -11.85
CA SER A 2 44.53 -27.15 -11.40
C SER A 2 44.27 -28.44 -12.18
N GLU A 3 45.28 -29.31 -12.26
CA GLU A 3 45.17 -30.63 -12.90
C GLU A 3 44.03 -31.47 -12.29
N SER A 4 43.80 -31.33 -10.98
CA SER A 4 42.69 -31.98 -10.26
C SER A 4 41.30 -31.53 -10.76
N MET A 5 41.13 -30.24 -11.07
CA MET A 5 39.87 -29.72 -11.63
C MET A 5 39.66 -30.21 -13.07
N VAL A 6 40.73 -30.30 -13.86
CA VAL A 6 40.65 -30.82 -15.24
C VAL A 6 40.25 -32.30 -15.24
N ARG A 7 40.88 -33.14 -14.42
CA ARG A 7 40.52 -34.57 -14.31
C ARG A 7 39.08 -34.79 -13.85
N ARG A 8 38.60 -33.98 -12.90
CA ARG A 8 37.20 -34.02 -12.46
C ARG A 8 36.24 -33.69 -13.61
N TRP A 9 36.46 -32.58 -14.31
CA TRP A 9 35.64 -32.19 -15.46
C TRP A 9 35.61 -33.22 -16.59
N VAL A 10 36.76 -33.80 -16.94
CA VAL A 10 36.85 -34.86 -17.95
C VAL A 10 36.02 -36.09 -17.55
N ARG A 11 35.97 -36.44 -16.25
CA ARG A 11 35.16 -37.55 -15.75
C ARG A 11 33.66 -37.25 -15.83
N GLU A 12 33.23 -36.06 -15.39
CA GLU A 12 31.82 -35.64 -15.41
C GLU A 12 31.28 -35.55 -16.86
N PHE A 13 32.10 -35.04 -17.78
CA PHE A 13 31.75 -34.98 -19.20
C PHE A 13 31.60 -36.37 -19.82
N LYS A 14 32.50 -37.31 -19.50
CA LYS A 14 32.39 -38.72 -19.93
C LYS A 14 31.20 -39.45 -19.29
N ALA A 15 30.72 -38.99 -18.12
CA ALA A 15 29.54 -39.51 -17.43
C ALA A 15 28.21 -38.95 -17.97
N GLY A 16 28.24 -38.16 -19.06
CA GLY A 16 27.04 -37.68 -19.74
C GLY A 16 26.55 -36.30 -19.30
N ARG A 17 27.28 -35.58 -18.42
CA ARG A 17 26.97 -34.17 -18.12
C ARG A 17 27.45 -33.30 -19.28
N HIS A 18 26.57 -33.12 -20.27
CA HIS A 18 26.77 -32.23 -21.41
C HIS A 18 26.05 -30.88 -21.26
N SER A 19 25.29 -30.69 -20.19
CA SER A 19 24.69 -29.39 -19.87
C SER A 19 25.78 -28.38 -19.47
N PHE A 20 25.68 -27.18 -20.02
CA PHE A 20 26.54 -26.03 -19.68
C PHE A 20 25.94 -25.17 -18.56
N GLU A 21 24.74 -25.52 -18.09
CA GLU A 21 24.06 -24.82 -17.01
C GLU A 21 24.60 -25.28 -15.66
N ASP A 22 24.87 -24.32 -14.78
CA ASP A 22 25.26 -24.60 -13.39
C ASP A 22 24.08 -25.29 -12.68
N GLU A 23 24.29 -26.53 -12.24
CA GLU A 23 23.38 -27.17 -11.27
C GLU A 23 23.28 -26.26 -10.04
N SER A 24 22.08 -26.10 -9.46
CA SER A 24 21.86 -25.28 -8.27
C SER A 24 22.83 -25.69 -7.16
N GLY A 25 23.92 -24.94 -7.03
CA GLY A 25 24.97 -25.25 -6.08
C GLY A 25 24.47 -25.11 -4.65
N ARG A 26 25.07 -25.88 -3.73
CA ARG A 26 25.04 -25.56 -2.30
C ARG A 26 25.87 -24.30 -2.05
N GLY A 27 25.32 -23.14 -2.42
CA GLY A 27 25.85 -21.84 -2.04
C GLY A 27 25.73 -21.61 -0.52
N ARG A 28 26.26 -20.48 -0.04
CA ARG A 28 26.04 -20.02 1.33
C ARG A 28 24.52 -20.02 1.61
N PRO A 29 24.03 -20.69 2.66
CA PRO A 29 22.60 -20.65 2.98
C PRO A 29 22.15 -19.20 3.07
N SER A 30 21.11 -18.84 2.32
CA SER A 30 20.48 -17.53 2.52
C SER A 30 20.00 -17.49 3.97
N LEU A 31 20.34 -16.41 4.68
CA LEU A 31 19.79 -16.17 6.03
C LEU A 31 18.27 -15.99 6.00
N ILE A 32 17.71 -15.74 4.81
CA ILE A 32 16.27 -15.59 4.57
C ILE A 32 15.69 -16.95 4.19
N THR A 33 15.19 -17.68 5.20
CA THR A 33 14.42 -18.91 4.98
C THR A 33 12.95 -18.59 4.66
N ASP A 34 12.28 -19.48 3.92
CA ASP A 34 10.86 -19.32 3.58
C ASP A 34 9.96 -19.36 4.82
N GLU A 35 10.35 -20.18 5.82
CA GLU A 35 9.66 -20.25 7.11
C GLU A 35 9.69 -18.90 7.84
N LEU A 36 10.86 -18.25 7.86
CA LEU A 36 11.01 -16.94 8.47
C LEU A 36 10.20 -15.87 7.74
N THR A 37 10.28 -15.89 6.41
CA THR A 37 9.52 -14.96 5.56
C THR A 37 8.02 -15.07 5.83
N THR A 38 7.51 -16.29 5.98
CA THR A 38 6.11 -16.56 6.34
C THR A 38 5.73 -16.05 7.73
N LYS A 39 6.63 -16.19 8.73
CA LYS A 39 6.40 -15.67 10.09
C LYS A 39 6.33 -14.14 10.12
N ILE A 40 7.23 -13.46 9.42
CA ILE A 40 7.23 -11.99 9.30
C ILE A 40 5.96 -11.52 8.57
N GLU A 41 5.60 -12.18 7.47
CA GLU A 41 4.37 -11.86 6.73
C GLU A 41 3.13 -12.00 7.62
N LYS A 42 3.03 -13.09 8.38
CA LYS A 42 1.91 -13.32 9.30
C LYS A 42 1.84 -12.26 10.39
N ALA A 43 2.98 -11.85 10.96
CA ALA A 43 3.02 -10.78 11.96
C ALA A 43 2.48 -9.46 11.40
N ILE A 44 2.91 -9.06 10.20
CA ILE A 44 2.44 -7.84 9.52
C ILE A 44 0.96 -7.93 9.12
N ARG A 45 0.48 -9.11 8.71
CA ARG A 45 -0.93 -9.31 8.38
C ARG A 45 -1.84 -9.20 9.61
N ASN A 46 -1.36 -9.63 10.78
CA ASN A 46 -2.07 -9.53 12.05
C ASN A 46 -2.12 -8.08 12.55
N ASP A 47 -0.98 -7.39 12.54
CA ASP A 47 -0.90 -5.98 12.88
C ASP A 47 -0.13 -5.20 11.82
N ARG A 48 -0.88 -4.44 11.01
CA ARG A 48 -0.31 -3.64 9.92
C ARG A 48 0.34 -2.35 10.42
N LEU A 49 0.26 -2.00 11.70
CA LEU A 49 0.85 -0.79 12.27
C LEU A 49 2.28 -1.00 12.78
N LEU A 50 2.73 -2.26 12.85
CA LEU A 50 4.06 -2.62 13.35
C LEU A 50 5.18 -1.76 12.74
N THR A 51 6.08 -1.31 13.60
CA THR A 51 7.32 -0.65 13.22
C THR A 51 8.41 -1.69 12.95
N LEU A 52 9.47 -1.27 12.26
CA LEU A 52 10.65 -2.13 12.07
C LEU A 52 11.29 -2.51 13.41
N ASP A 53 11.20 -1.64 14.41
CA ASP A 53 11.72 -1.87 15.75
C ASP A 53 10.90 -2.93 16.49
N GLU A 54 9.56 -2.88 16.41
CA GLU A 54 8.69 -3.92 16.98
C GLU A 54 8.89 -5.26 16.28
N LEU A 55 9.05 -5.27 14.96
CA LEU A 55 9.38 -6.50 14.22
C LEU A 55 10.74 -7.07 14.66
N HIS A 56 11.75 -6.22 14.86
CA HIS A 56 13.04 -6.66 15.38
C HIS A 56 12.94 -7.22 16.81
N ASN A 57 12.12 -6.61 17.67
CA ASN A 57 11.88 -7.14 19.02
C ASN A 57 11.18 -8.51 19.01
N LEU A 58 10.32 -8.78 18.00
CA LEU A 58 9.69 -10.09 17.81
C LEU A 58 10.66 -11.13 17.21
N PHE A 59 11.65 -10.67 16.44
CA PHE A 59 12.64 -11.52 15.78
C PHE A 59 14.07 -11.00 16.02
N PRO A 60 14.58 -11.11 17.27
CA PRO A 60 15.86 -10.52 17.66
C PRO A 60 17.07 -11.19 16.97
N GLU A 61 16.90 -12.41 16.46
CA GLU A 61 17.92 -13.14 15.70
C GLU A 61 18.23 -12.52 14.33
N ILE A 62 17.42 -11.54 13.90
CA ILE A 62 17.48 -10.94 12.57
C ILE A 62 17.76 -9.45 12.72
N SER A 63 18.71 -8.95 11.95
CA SER A 63 18.99 -7.52 11.95
C SER A 63 17.80 -6.73 11.38
N ARG A 64 17.60 -5.52 11.90
CA ARG A 64 16.56 -4.59 11.43
C ARG A 64 16.62 -4.35 9.92
N SER A 65 17.83 -4.27 9.35
CA SER A 65 18.04 -4.07 7.91
C SER A 65 17.56 -5.27 7.09
N LEU A 66 17.78 -6.49 7.57
CA LEU A 66 17.33 -7.69 6.89
C LEU A 66 15.80 -7.85 7.00
N ILE A 67 15.20 -7.45 8.13
CA ILE A 67 13.73 -7.36 8.24
C ILE A 67 13.18 -6.38 7.21
N HIS A 68 13.79 -5.20 7.08
CA HIS A 68 13.38 -4.23 6.08
C HIS A 68 13.46 -4.83 4.66
N GLU A 69 14.59 -5.43 4.28
CA GLU A 69 14.77 -6.11 2.99
C GLU A 69 13.70 -7.18 2.73
N ILE A 70 13.44 -8.06 3.71
CA ILE A 70 12.40 -9.09 3.59
C ILE A 70 11.03 -8.46 3.37
N VAL A 71 10.68 -7.43 4.14
CA VAL A 71 9.35 -6.80 4.08
C VAL A 71 9.15 -6.01 2.79
N SER A 72 10.13 -5.21 2.39
CA SER A 72 10.01 -4.29 1.25
C SER A 72 10.33 -4.93 -0.08
N GLU A 73 11.32 -5.83 -0.14
CA GLU A 73 11.81 -6.41 -1.39
C GLU A 73 11.19 -7.78 -1.66
N LYS A 74 11.23 -8.69 -0.67
CA LYS A 74 10.68 -10.04 -0.88
C LYS A 74 9.16 -10.11 -0.79
N LEU A 75 8.58 -9.52 0.25
CA LEU A 75 7.14 -9.53 0.48
C LEU A 75 6.42 -8.36 -0.20
N GLU A 76 7.18 -7.41 -0.76
CA GLU A 76 6.68 -6.22 -1.46
C GLU A 76 5.63 -5.41 -0.66
N PHE A 77 5.75 -5.36 0.67
CA PHE A 77 4.94 -4.45 1.47
C PHE A 77 5.49 -3.03 1.37
N ARG A 78 4.57 -2.05 1.28
CA ARG A 78 4.90 -0.62 1.35
C ARG A 78 4.22 0.02 2.54
N LYS A 79 4.89 1.01 3.14
CA LYS A 79 4.31 1.78 4.24
C LYS A 79 3.52 2.97 3.69
N VAL A 80 2.23 3.03 3.98
CA VAL A 80 1.31 4.11 3.59
C VAL A 80 0.62 4.61 4.85
N CYS A 81 0.85 5.88 5.21
CA CYS A 81 0.32 6.50 6.44
C CYS A 81 0.45 5.59 7.67
N ALA A 82 1.70 5.19 7.98
CA ALA A 82 2.09 4.28 9.06
C ALA A 82 1.61 2.81 8.94
N ARG A 83 0.86 2.44 7.91
CA ARG A 83 0.36 1.08 7.70
C ARG A 83 1.14 0.32 6.64
N TRP A 84 1.51 -0.93 6.89
CA TRP A 84 2.04 -1.83 5.87
C TRP A 84 0.93 -2.33 4.95
N ILE A 85 1.09 -2.10 3.65
CA ILE A 85 0.14 -2.47 2.61
C ILE A 85 0.87 -3.32 1.56
N PRO A 86 0.40 -4.53 1.25
CA PRO A 86 0.93 -5.32 0.15
C PRO A 86 0.85 -4.54 -1.17
N ARG A 87 1.88 -4.62 -2.01
CA ARG A 87 1.88 -4.00 -3.34
C ARG A 87 0.69 -4.47 -4.18
N GLU A 88 0.43 -5.77 -4.18
CA GLU A 88 -0.71 -6.36 -4.88
C GLU A 88 -1.83 -6.70 -3.90
N LEU A 89 -3.02 -6.19 -4.19
CA LEU A 89 -4.23 -6.56 -3.45
C LEU A 89 -4.72 -7.93 -3.91
N THR A 90 -4.94 -8.83 -2.96
CA THR A 90 -5.56 -10.12 -3.24
C THR A 90 -6.96 -9.93 -3.84
N PRO A 91 -7.44 -10.88 -4.66
CA PRO A 91 -8.82 -10.85 -5.18
C PRO A 91 -9.85 -10.68 -4.07
N LEU A 92 -9.64 -11.32 -2.91
CA LEU A 92 -10.49 -11.15 -1.73
C LEU A 92 -10.48 -9.69 -1.24
N HIS A 93 -9.32 -9.06 -1.09
CA HIS A 93 -9.25 -7.65 -0.71
C HIS A 93 -9.96 -6.73 -1.72
N LYS A 94 -9.92 -7.06 -3.01
CA LYS A 94 -10.65 -6.30 -4.03
C LYS A 94 -12.16 -6.49 -3.90
N ALA A 95 -12.61 -7.71 -3.62
CA ALA A 95 -14.03 -8.04 -3.45
C ALA A 95 -14.62 -7.51 -2.14
N THR A 96 -13.85 -7.44 -1.05
CA THR A 96 -14.31 -6.94 0.26
C THR A 96 -14.24 -5.43 0.40
N ARG A 97 -13.75 -4.71 -0.62
CA ARG A 97 -13.73 -3.26 -0.59
C ARG A 97 -15.16 -2.75 -0.73
N PRO A 98 -15.68 -1.99 0.24
CA PRO A 98 -16.94 -1.32 0.04
C PRO A 98 -16.82 -0.43 -1.21
N PRO A 99 -17.87 -0.35 -2.05
CA PRO A 99 -17.91 0.61 -3.13
C PRO A 99 -17.61 2.01 -2.59
N TYR A 100 -17.00 2.85 -3.43
CA TYR A 100 -16.78 4.24 -3.06
C TYR A 100 -18.13 4.93 -2.80
N SER A 101 -18.26 5.57 -1.63
CA SER A 101 -19.47 6.28 -1.19
C SER A 101 -19.22 7.79 -1.12
N PRO A 102 -19.21 8.50 -2.26
CA PRO A 102 -18.99 9.96 -2.29
C PRO A 102 -20.09 10.73 -1.54
N ASP A 103 -21.28 10.15 -1.43
CA ASP A 103 -22.40 10.63 -0.65
C ASP A 103 -22.15 10.61 0.87
N LEU A 104 -21.13 9.88 1.35
CA LEU A 104 -20.72 9.85 2.76
C LEU A 104 -19.39 10.57 3.03
N ALA A 105 -18.73 11.09 2.00
CA ALA A 105 -17.47 11.82 2.13
C ALA A 105 -17.73 13.34 2.15
N PRO A 106 -17.46 14.06 3.27
CA PRO A 106 -17.71 15.51 3.36
C PRO A 106 -16.94 16.33 2.32
N SER A 107 -15.78 15.83 1.90
CA SER A 107 -15.03 16.39 0.77
C SER A 107 -15.87 16.39 -0.51
N ASP A 108 -16.56 15.30 -0.82
CA ASP A 108 -17.31 15.15 -2.07
C ASP A 108 -18.68 15.84 -2.02
N TYR A 109 -19.49 15.53 -1.00
CA TYR A 109 -20.87 16.05 -0.95
C TYR A 109 -20.97 17.52 -0.53
N HIS A 110 -19.94 18.07 0.14
CA HIS A 110 -19.98 19.45 0.67
C HIS A 110 -18.90 20.34 0.06
N LEU A 111 -17.62 20.05 0.34
CA LEU A 111 -16.51 20.94 -0.05
C LEU A 111 -16.36 21.05 -1.57
N PHE A 112 -16.19 19.92 -2.27
CA PHE A 112 -15.97 19.89 -3.71
C PHE A 112 -17.20 20.26 -4.51
N THR A 113 -18.39 20.06 -3.94
CA THR A 113 -19.64 20.56 -4.55
C THR A 113 -19.58 22.08 -4.66
N LYS A 114 -19.25 22.79 -3.57
CA LYS A 114 -19.12 24.26 -3.59
C LYS A 114 -17.89 24.76 -4.31
N LEU A 115 -16.78 24.03 -4.26
CA LEU A 115 -15.59 24.38 -5.03
C LEU A 115 -15.89 24.33 -6.53
N LYS A 116 -16.56 23.28 -7.02
CA LYS A 116 -16.94 23.16 -8.43
C LYS A 116 -17.85 24.30 -8.87
N GLU A 117 -18.82 24.68 -8.06
CA GLU A 117 -19.67 25.85 -8.32
C GLU A 117 -18.83 27.14 -8.44
N SER A 118 -17.87 27.36 -7.53
CA SER A 118 -16.98 28.53 -7.55
C SER A 118 -16.04 28.57 -8.75
N LEU A 119 -15.60 27.42 -9.23
CA LEU A 119 -14.69 27.30 -10.37
C LEU A 119 -15.43 27.21 -11.72
N ALA A 120 -16.73 26.98 -11.72
CA ALA A 120 -17.51 26.81 -12.93
C ALA A 120 -17.39 28.03 -13.86
N GLY A 121 -17.09 27.79 -15.14
CA GLY A 121 -16.97 28.84 -16.16
C GLY A 121 -15.66 29.64 -16.12
N LYS A 122 -14.79 29.46 -15.13
CA LYS A 122 -13.47 30.08 -15.09
C LYS A 122 -12.48 29.31 -15.98
N ARG A 123 -11.65 30.03 -16.72
CA ARG A 123 -10.52 29.47 -17.47
C ARG A 123 -9.23 29.97 -16.86
N PHE A 124 -8.34 29.06 -16.56
CA PHE A 124 -7.02 29.33 -16.00
C PHE A 124 -5.96 29.04 -17.07
N GLN A 125 -4.90 29.83 -17.11
CA GLN A 125 -3.81 29.71 -18.07
C GLN A 125 -2.64 28.89 -17.53
N SER A 126 -2.59 28.62 -16.22
CA SER A 126 -1.57 27.77 -15.59
C SER A 126 -2.05 27.09 -14.30
N ASP A 127 -1.30 26.09 -13.86
CA ASP A 127 -1.57 25.36 -12.61
C ASP A 127 -1.41 26.25 -11.37
N GLU A 128 -0.47 27.21 -11.40
CA GLU A 128 -0.27 28.17 -10.31
C GLU A 128 -1.49 29.08 -10.13
N GLU A 129 -2.14 29.45 -11.22
CA GLU A 129 -3.36 30.25 -11.19
C GLU A 129 -4.51 29.47 -10.55
N VAL A 130 -4.67 28.18 -10.90
CA VAL A 130 -5.65 27.28 -10.28
C VAL A 130 -5.37 27.13 -8.78
N GLN A 131 -4.12 26.84 -8.40
CA GLN A 131 -3.72 26.69 -7.00
C GLN A 131 -4.02 27.95 -6.19
N THR A 132 -3.73 29.12 -6.74
CA THR A 132 -4.00 30.41 -6.09
C THR A 132 -5.50 30.64 -5.92
N ALA A 133 -6.31 30.39 -6.95
CA ALA A 133 -7.76 30.55 -6.90
C ALA A 133 -8.40 29.62 -5.85
N VAL A 134 -8.00 28.34 -5.81
CA VAL A 134 -8.49 27.37 -4.83
C VAL A 134 -8.05 27.75 -3.41
N THR A 135 -6.80 28.19 -3.25
CA THR A 135 -6.26 28.60 -1.94
C THR A 135 -6.98 29.83 -1.39
N ASN A 136 -7.24 30.82 -2.23
CA ASN A 136 -7.98 32.02 -1.80
C ASN A 136 -9.42 31.67 -1.45
N TRP A 137 -10.10 30.90 -2.31
CA TRP A 137 -11.46 30.44 -2.03
C TRP A 137 -11.57 29.68 -0.70
N THR A 138 -10.64 28.76 -0.41
CA THR A 138 -10.67 28.02 0.86
C THR A 138 -10.41 28.90 2.09
N LYS A 139 -9.56 29.93 1.96
CA LYS A 139 -9.30 30.92 3.02
C LYS A 139 -10.48 31.86 3.30
N GLU A 140 -11.30 32.14 2.30
CA GLU A 140 -12.49 32.99 2.44
C GLU A 140 -13.66 32.26 3.14
N LEU A 141 -13.63 30.93 3.20
CA LEU A 141 -14.68 30.15 3.86
C LEU A 141 -14.62 30.29 5.38
N ALA A 142 -15.77 30.61 5.97
CA ALA A 142 -15.91 30.65 7.43
C ALA A 142 -15.76 29.24 8.04
N GLY A 143 -15.26 29.17 9.28
CA GLY A 143 -15.16 27.90 10.02
C GLY A 143 -16.50 27.16 10.16
N SER A 144 -17.61 27.91 10.21
CA SER A 144 -18.97 27.36 10.22
C SER A 144 -19.30 26.54 8.98
N PHE A 145 -18.75 26.89 7.81
CA PHE A 145 -18.95 26.12 6.57
C PHE A 145 -18.43 24.69 6.73
N TYR A 146 -17.22 24.52 7.29
CA TYR A 146 -16.65 23.20 7.53
C TYR A 146 -17.42 22.44 8.61
N ALA A 147 -17.81 23.13 9.69
CA ALA A 147 -18.60 22.53 10.77
C ALA A 147 -19.95 22.00 10.27
N GLU A 148 -20.62 22.74 9.38
CA GLU A 148 -21.87 22.32 8.74
C GLU A 148 -21.68 21.08 7.86
N GLY A 149 -20.59 21.04 7.08
CA GLY A 149 -20.27 19.87 6.26
C GLY A 149 -20.09 18.61 7.11
N ILE A 150 -19.36 18.72 8.23
CA ILE A 150 -19.13 17.60 9.15
C ILE A 150 -20.40 17.22 9.92
N SER A 151 -21.22 18.18 10.35
CA SER A 151 -22.45 17.88 11.10
C SER A 151 -23.47 17.08 10.27
N LYS A 152 -23.51 17.31 8.94
CA LYS A 152 -24.32 16.53 7.99
C LYS A 152 -23.93 15.05 7.89
N LEU A 153 -22.76 14.63 8.39
CA LEU A 153 -22.39 13.21 8.41
C LEU A 153 -23.38 12.38 9.21
N VAL A 154 -23.84 12.89 10.36
CA VAL A 154 -24.72 12.14 11.26
C VAL A 154 -26.02 11.78 10.53
N SER A 155 -26.68 12.76 9.91
CA SER A 155 -27.92 12.52 9.17
C SER A 155 -27.70 11.64 7.94
N ARG A 156 -26.58 11.79 7.24
CA ARG A 156 -26.24 10.96 6.07
C ARG A 156 -25.99 9.50 6.45
N TYR A 157 -25.29 9.23 7.55
CA TYR A 157 -25.13 7.87 8.07
C TYR A 157 -26.47 7.27 8.49
N THR A 158 -27.32 8.03 9.18
CA THR A 158 -28.68 7.57 9.53
C THR A 158 -29.47 7.17 8.29
N LYS A 159 -29.53 8.05 7.28
CA LYS A 159 -30.21 7.76 6.01
C LYS A 159 -29.63 6.51 5.34
N CYS A 160 -28.31 6.37 5.27
CA CYS A 160 -27.63 5.20 4.70
C CYS A 160 -28.04 3.89 5.39
N ILE A 161 -28.14 3.89 6.72
CA ILE A 161 -28.61 2.74 7.50
C ILE A 161 -30.08 2.42 7.20
N GLU A 162 -30.94 3.45 7.14
CA GLU A 162 -32.37 3.29 6.84
C GLU A 162 -32.63 2.71 5.45
N ILE A 163 -31.75 2.97 4.48
CA ILE A 163 -31.85 2.46 3.11
C ILE A 163 -30.96 1.24 2.84
N ASP A 164 -30.56 0.52 3.89
CA ASP A 164 -29.77 -0.73 3.80
C ASP A 164 -28.45 -0.58 3.03
N GLY A 165 -27.75 0.53 3.26
CA GLY A 165 -26.45 0.80 2.64
C GLY A 165 -26.51 1.28 1.18
N ASN A 166 -27.71 1.56 0.64
CA ASN A 166 -27.84 2.19 -0.67
C ASN A 166 -27.35 3.66 -0.66
N TYR A 167 -27.15 4.23 -1.85
CA TYR A 167 -26.66 5.59 -2.02
C TYR A 167 -27.63 6.63 -1.45
N VAL A 168 -27.12 7.55 -0.65
CA VAL A 168 -27.88 8.67 -0.09
C VAL A 168 -28.02 9.77 -1.15
N GLU A 169 -29.26 10.10 -1.52
CA GLU A 169 -29.55 11.18 -2.46
C GLU A 169 -29.05 12.54 -1.94
N LYS A 170 -28.78 13.45 -2.88
CA LYS A 170 -28.43 14.83 -2.54
C LYS A 170 -29.72 15.58 -2.21
N ASP A 171 -29.75 16.17 -1.01
CA ASP A 171 -30.77 17.14 -0.60
C ASP A 171 -30.73 18.41 -1.48
#